data_AF-A0A7C6WT47-F1
#
_entry.id   AF-A0A7C6WT47-F1
#
_cell.length_a   1.000
_cell.length_b   1.000
_cell.length_c   1.000
_cell.angle_alpha   90.00
_cell.angle_beta   90.00
_cell.angle_gamma   90.00
#
_symmetry.space_group_name_H-M   'P 1'
#
loop_
_entity.id
_entity.type
_entity.pdbx_description
1 polymer ?
#
loop_
_entity_poly.entity_id
_entity_poly.type
_entity_poly.pdbx_seq_one_letter_code
_entity_poly.pdbx_strand_id
1 'polypeptide(L)'
;DFLDMLRYAFLSAYPERFTCMVRTLHLARRYGMQVLDVVDDAVLAFRHCYRAAANEAHRFTGLTRFSELPDGLLVAVIAPKNNVLAPVLAHFVQRYPGQRLAIYDEGRRLLGCYQQGRVLVQEVDIPPPQATPDEQQYRTLWRTFFAAVTIEERLNPSLQRQHMPLYTWRNLTEM
;
A
#
# COMPACT_ATOMS: atom_id res chain seq x y z
N ASP A 1 9.91 15.92 -0.68
CA ASP A 1 9.25 17.24 -0.78
C ASP A 1 8.26 17.41 0.39
N PHE A 2 8.07 18.62 0.93
CA PHE A 2 7.13 18.88 2.03
C PHE A 2 5.68 18.64 1.62
N LEU A 3 5.34 18.94 0.36
CA LEU A 3 4.02 18.66 -0.19
C LEU A 3 3.75 17.15 -0.21
N ASP A 4 4.71 16.33 -0.61
CA ASP A 4 4.58 14.88 -0.53
C ASP A 4 4.41 14.39 0.92
N MET A 5 5.10 15.01 1.88
CA MET A 5 4.90 14.69 3.29
C MET A 5 3.47 14.98 3.74
N LEU A 6 2.89 16.11 3.33
CA LEU A 6 1.49 16.44 3.59
C LEU A 6 0.54 15.44 2.94
N ARG A 7 0.79 15.07 1.68
CA ARG A 7 -0.04 14.10 0.93
C ARG A 7 -0.07 12.76 1.63
N TYR A 8 1.07 12.22 2.05
CA TYR A 8 1.12 10.95 2.76
C TYR A 8 0.59 11.05 4.20
N ALA A 9 0.87 12.14 4.93
CA ALA A 9 0.30 12.34 6.26
C ALA A 9 -1.23 12.35 6.25
N PHE A 10 -1.84 12.94 5.21
CA PHE A 10 -3.29 12.94 5.01
C PHE A 10 -3.87 11.52 4.91
N LEU A 11 -3.13 10.60 4.28
CA LEU A 11 -3.53 9.19 4.10
C LEU A 11 -3.36 8.36 5.37
N SER A 12 -2.76 8.89 6.42
CA SER A 12 -2.54 8.15 7.65
C SER A 12 -3.85 7.70 8.31
N ALA A 13 -3.81 6.59 9.04
CA ALA A 13 -4.92 6.17 9.91
C ALA A 13 -4.89 6.83 11.29
N TYR A 14 -3.87 7.66 11.59
CA TYR A 14 -3.79 8.35 12.87
C TYR A 14 -5.01 9.27 13.08
N PRO A 15 -5.74 9.16 14.21
CA PRO A 15 -6.97 9.90 14.43
C PRO A 15 -6.79 11.42 14.32
N GLU A 16 -5.75 11.95 14.95
CA GLU A 16 -5.44 13.38 15.01
C GLU A 16 -4.59 13.89 13.84
N ARG A 17 -4.53 13.14 12.72
CA ARG A 17 -3.67 13.50 11.59
C ARG A 17 -3.96 14.89 11.02
N PHE A 18 -5.24 15.28 10.96
CA PHE A 18 -5.61 16.59 10.44
C PHE A 18 -5.17 17.71 11.39
N THR A 19 -5.36 17.51 12.69
CA THR A 19 -4.94 18.43 13.74
C THR A 19 -3.43 18.64 13.70
N CYS A 20 -2.65 17.56 13.65
CA CYS A 20 -1.19 17.68 13.60
C CYS A 20 -0.71 18.35 12.30
N MET A 21 -1.31 17.99 11.15
CA MET A 21 -1.01 18.63 9.86
C MET A 21 -1.27 20.14 9.90
N VAL A 22 -2.44 20.58 10.37
CA VAL A 22 -2.80 22.02 10.44
C VAL A 22 -1.87 22.77 11.39
N ARG A 23 -1.57 22.21 12.56
CA ARG A 23 -0.64 22.81 13.52
C ARG A 23 0.77 22.93 12.95
N THR A 24 1.27 21.89 12.28
CA THR A 24 2.56 21.92 11.59
C THR A 24 2.58 22.96 10.47
N LEU A 25 1.51 23.05 9.66
CA LEU A 25 1.38 24.08 8.62
C LEU A 25 1.38 25.50 9.21
N HIS A 26 0.73 25.71 10.35
CA HIS A 26 0.75 27.00 11.05
C HIS A 26 2.17 27.36 11.51
N LEU A 27 2.89 26.42 12.12
CA LEU A 27 4.29 26.62 12.51
C LEU A 27 5.20 26.85 11.29
N ALA A 28 4.94 26.19 10.17
CA ALA A 28 5.68 26.37 8.92
C ALA A 28 5.60 27.82 8.40
N ARG A 29 4.55 28.59 8.73
CA ARG A 29 4.49 30.02 8.39
C ARG A 29 5.58 30.84 9.06
N ARG A 30 6.03 30.43 10.26
CA ARG A 30 7.08 31.10 11.03
C ARG A 30 8.46 30.57 10.70
N TYR A 31 8.60 29.25 10.60
CA TYR A 31 9.90 28.57 10.47
C TYR A 31 10.25 28.16 9.04
N GLY A 32 9.33 28.33 8.09
CA GLY A 32 9.48 27.79 6.74
C GLY A 32 9.72 26.27 6.77
N MET A 33 10.61 25.79 5.91
CA MET A 33 10.98 24.38 5.82
C MET A 33 11.67 23.83 7.09
N GLN A 34 12.29 24.70 7.90
CA GLN A 34 12.94 24.31 9.16
C GLN A 34 11.93 23.84 10.21
N VAL A 35 10.62 24.00 9.97
CA VAL A 35 9.57 23.46 10.83
C VAL A 35 9.74 21.97 11.10
N LEU A 36 10.32 21.21 10.16
CA LEU A 36 10.53 19.77 10.31
C LEU A 36 11.55 19.40 11.39
N ASP A 37 12.42 20.34 11.76
CA ASP A 37 13.46 20.19 12.79
C ASP A 37 13.01 20.73 14.15
N VAL A 38 11.85 21.39 14.21
CA VAL A 38 11.28 21.90 15.45
C VAL A 38 10.77 20.74 16.31
N VAL A 39 11.17 20.75 17.58
CA VAL A 39 10.67 19.82 18.59
C VAL A 39 9.33 20.34 19.11
N ASP A 40 8.26 19.96 18.42
CA ASP A 40 6.87 20.24 18.80
C ASP A 40 6.03 18.97 18.58
N ASP A 41 5.09 18.69 19.47
CA ASP A 41 4.28 17.47 19.44
C ASP A 41 3.52 17.30 18.12
N ALA A 42 3.00 18.39 17.54
CA ALA A 42 2.31 18.32 16.26
C ALA A 42 3.26 18.00 15.12
N VAL A 43 4.48 18.55 15.13
CA VAL A 43 5.51 18.24 14.12
C VAL A 43 5.93 16.78 14.22
N LEU A 44 6.14 16.25 15.43
CA LEU A 44 6.48 14.85 15.65
C LEU A 44 5.35 13.92 15.19
N ALA A 45 4.10 14.22 15.56
CA ALA A 45 2.93 13.47 15.12
C ALA A 45 2.74 13.52 13.59
N PHE A 46 2.98 14.68 12.97
CA PHE A 46 2.96 14.85 11.51
C PHE A 46 4.01 13.95 10.82
N ARG A 47 5.26 13.97 11.30
CA ARG A 47 6.34 13.11 10.78
C ARG A 47 6.01 11.63 10.96
N HIS A 48 5.37 11.27 12.06
CA HIS A 48 4.88 9.91 12.28
C HIS A 48 3.79 9.52 11.26
N CYS A 49 2.78 10.36 11.04
CA CYS A 49 1.73 10.14 10.03
C CYS A 49 2.31 9.92 8.64
N TYR A 50 3.21 10.82 8.22
CA TYR A 50 3.94 10.72 6.97
C TYR A 50 4.67 9.38 6.83
N ARG A 51 5.54 9.05 7.79
CA ARG A 51 6.36 7.82 7.75
C ARG A 51 5.49 6.57 7.73
N ALA A 52 4.42 6.53 8.54
CA ALA A 52 3.52 5.39 8.60
C ALA A 52 2.87 5.11 7.24
N ALA A 53 2.30 6.13 6.60
CA ALA A 53 1.64 5.98 5.31
C ALA A 53 2.63 5.72 4.17
N ALA A 54 3.75 6.46 4.12
CA ALA A 54 4.75 6.32 3.05
C ALA A 54 5.44 4.94 3.09
N ASN A 55 5.86 4.49 4.27
CA ASN A 55 6.49 3.18 4.43
C ASN A 55 5.53 2.05 4.10
N GLU A 56 4.25 2.18 4.48
CA GLU A 56 3.25 1.18 4.14
C GLU A 56 2.95 1.16 2.64
N ALA A 57 2.79 2.32 1.99
CA ALA A 57 2.61 2.40 0.54
C ALA A 57 3.79 1.72 -0.19
N HIS A 58 5.03 2.03 0.20
CA HIS A 58 6.22 1.41 -0.35
C HIS A 58 6.24 -0.11 -0.10
N ARG A 59 5.84 -0.57 1.09
CA ARG A 59 5.76 -2.01 1.36
C ARG A 59 4.79 -2.71 0.40
N PHE A 60 3.62 -2.12 0.15
CA PHE A 60 2.65 -2.70 -0.77
C PHE A 60 3.10 -2.72 -2.23
N THR A 61 4.09 -1.92 -2.64
CA THR A 61 4.66 -2.06 -4.00
C THR A 61 5.38 -3.41 -4.19
N GLY A 62 5.88 -4.04 -3.12
CA GLY A 62 6.50 -5.37 -3.17
C GLY A 62 5.58 -6.52 -2.75
N LEU A 63 4.54 -6.25 -1.95
CA LEU A 63 3.66 -7.27 -1.38
C LEU A 63 2.36 -7.48 -2.13
N THR A 64 1.99 -6.59 -3.04
CA THR A 64 0.77 -6.77 -3.84
C THR A 64 0.94 -7.99 -4.76
N ARG A 65 -0.08 -8.86 -4.80
CA ARG A 65 -0.17 -10.01 -5.69
C ARG A 65 -1.39 -9.83 -6.58
N PHE A 66 -1.20 -9.93 -7.88
CA PHE A 66 -2.27 -9.84 -8.86
C PHE A 66 -2.71 -11.23 -9.27
N SER A 67 -4.01 -11.37 -9.53
CA SER A 67 -4.62 -12.50 -10.20
C SER A 67 -5.31 -12.01 -11.46
N GLU A 68 -5.18 -12.77 -12.54
CA GLU A 68 -5.80 -12.43 -13.82
C GLU A 68 -7.22 -13.01 -13.89
N LEU A 69 -8.19 -12.16 -14.25
CA LEU A 69 -9.56 -12.59 -14.53
C LEU A 69 -9.70 -13.04 -16.00
N PRO A 70 -10.76 -13.79 -16.37
CA PRO A 70 -10.94 -14.31 -17.73
C PRO A 70 -10.97 -13.24 -18.83
N ASP A 71 -11.32 -12.00 -18.49
CA ASP A 71 -11.32 -10.88 -19.42
C ASP A 71 -9.94 -10.20 -19.54
N GLY A 72 -8.92 -10.63 -18.79
CA GLY A 72 -7.59 -10.04 -18.76
C GLY A 72 -7.45 -8.84 -17.81
N LEU A 73 -8.42 -8.63 -16.90
CA LEU A 73 -8.26 -7.66 -15.81
C LEU A 73 -7.34 -8.25 -14.73
N LEU A 74 -6.27 -7.53 -14.39
CA LEU A 74 -5.41 -7.85 -13.25
C LEU A 74 -6.00 -7.28 -11.97
N VAL A 75 -6.36 -8.15 -11.02
CA VAL A 75 -6.93 -7.75 -9.75
C VAL A 75 -6.01 -8.13 -8.61
N ALA A 76 -5.76 -7.20 -7.70
CA ALA A 76 -5.11 -7.48 -6.43
C ALA A 76 -5.98 -7.13 -5.23
N VAL A 77 -5.77 -7.82 -4.12
CA VAL A 77 -6.39 -7.51 -2.82
C VAL A 77 -5.31 -7.10 -1.84
N ILE A 78 -5.51 -5.96 -1.17
CA ILE A 78 -4.63 -5.44 -0.12
C ILE A 78 -5.45 -5.12 1.13
N ALA A 79 -4.76 -5.04 2.26
CA ALA A 79 -5.38 -4.73 3.55
C ALA A 79 -4.54 -3.72 4.34
N PRO A 80 -4.28 -2.52 3.79
CA PRO A 80 -3.42 -1.54 4.44
C PRO A 80 -4.09 -0.91 5.66
N LYS A 81 -3.27 -0.58 6.66
CA LYS A 81 -3.72 0.18 7.83
C LYS A 81 -4.02 1.63 7.48
N ASN A 82 -3.20 2.27 6.64
CA ASN A 82 -3.38 3.64 6.14
C ASN A 82 -4.10 3.62 4.77
N ASN A 83 -4.67 4.73 4.34
CA ASN A 83 -5.38 4.84 3.06
C ASN A 83 -4.39 4.98 1.88
N VAL A 84 -3.60 3.94 1.60
CA VAL A 84 -2.52 3.97 0.60
C VAL A 84 -2.92 3.37 -0.75
N LEU A 85 -4.20 3.11 -0.96
CA LEU A 85 -4.70 2.49 -2.19
C LEU A 85 -4.27 3.27 -3.45
N ALA A 86 -4.51 4.58 -3.47
CA ALA A 86 -4.17 5.43 -4.61
C ALA A 86 -2.66 5.45 -4.96
N PRO A 87 -1.72 5.69 -4.02
CA PRO A 87 -0.29 5.65 -4.35
C PRO A 87 0.20 4.25 -4.75
N VAL A 88 -0.34 3.19 -4.15
CA VAL A 88 0.00 1.81 -4.55
C VAL A 88 -0.48 1.52 -5.98
N LEU A 89 -1.71 1.92 -6.31
CA LEU A 89 -2.25 1.78 -7.66
C LEU A 89 -1.42 2.56 -8.69
N ALA A 90 -1.09 3.82 -8.38
CA ALA A 90 -0.29 4.66 -9.27
C ALA A 90 1.08 4.05 -9.59
N HIS A 91 1.73 3.40 -8.62
CA HIS A 91 2.98 2.67 -8.84
C HIS A 91 2.82 1.56 -9.92
N PHE A 92 1.76 0.75 -9.81
CA PHE A 92 1.55 -0.36 -10.75
C PHE A 92 1.08 0.10 -12.13
N VAL A 93 0.31 1.17 -12.22
CA VAL A 93 -0.02 1.83 -13.50
C VAL A 93 1.23 2.25 -14.26
N GLN A 94 2.20 2.83 -13.56
CA GLN A 94 3.45 3.24 -14.18
C GLN A 94 4.31 2.03 -14.61
N ARG A 95 4.26 0.93 -13.84
CA ARG A 95 5.07 -0.26 -14.08
C ARG A 95 4.50 -1.20 -15.15
N TYR A 96 3.18 -1.21 -15.32
CA TYR A 96 2.46 -2.06 -16.27
C TYR A 96 1.66 -1.22 -17.28
N PRO A 97 2.34 -0.44 -18.14
CA PRO A 97 1.66 0.39 -19.13
C PRO A 97 0.80 -0.48 -20.07
N GLY A 98 -0.44 -0.06 -20.29
CA GLY A 98 -1.39 -0.76 -21.17
C GLY A 98 -2.15 -1.92 -20.51
N GLN A 99 -1.77 -2.35 -19.31
CA GLN A 99 -2.51 -3.38 -18.58
C GLN A 99 -3.73 -2.79 -17.88
N ARG A 100 -4.84 -3.54 -17.87
CA ARG A 100 -6.01 -3.20 -17.07
C ARG A 100 -5.79 -3.75 -15.66
N LEU A 101 -5.80 -2.86 -14.68
CA LEU A 101 -5.52 -3.23 -13.30
C LEU A 101 -6.51 -2.60 -12.33
N ALA A 102 -6.84 -3.37 -11.30
CA ALA A 102 -7.64 -2.94 -10.17
C ALA A 102 -7.03 -3.46 -8.86
N ILE A 103 -7.09 -2.65 -7.81
CA ILE A 103 -6.63 -3.02 -6.48
C ILE A 103 -7.78 -2.78 -5.50
N TYR A 104 -8.13 -3.79 -4.74
CA TYR A 104 -9.18 -3.73 -3.72
C TYR A 104 -8.56 -3.62 -2.33
N ASP A 105 -8.84 -2.52 -1.61
CA ASP A 105 -8.57 -2.37 -0.18
C ASP A 105 -9.71 -3.03 0.59
N GLU A 106 -9.49 -4.24 1.08
CA GLU A 106 -10.48 -5.02 1.84
C GLU A 106 -10.84 -4.37 3.18
N GLY A 107 -9.90 -3.66 3.81
CA GLY A 107 -10.14 -3.01 5.10
C GLY A 107 -11.09 -1.83 4.99
N ARG A 108 -11.08 -1.12 3.85
CA ARG A 108 -11.95 0.03 3.56
C ARG A 108 -13.07 -0.25 2.57
N ARG A 109 -13.07 -1.43 1.95
CA ARG A 109 -13.99 -1.82 0.89
C ARG A 109 -13.94 -0.85 -0.30
N LEU A 110 -12.72 -0.45 -0.66
CA LEU A 110 -12.46 0.49 -1.75
C LEU A 110 -11.80 -0.24 -2.93
N LEU A 111 -12.37 -0.11 -4.11
CA LEU A 111 -11.77 -0.54 -5.37
C LEU A 111 -11.11 0.65 -6.05
N GLY A 112 -9.81 0.56 -6.27
CA GLY A 112 -9.04 1.49 -7.07
C GLY A 112 -8.82 0.92 -8.47
N CYS A 113 -9.12 1.68 -9.51
CA CYS A 113 -8.83 1.32 -10.89
C CYS A 113 -8.24 2.50 -11.65
N TYR A 114 -7.53 2.21 -12.75
CA TYR A 114 -6.98 3.24 -13.61
C TYR A 114 -7.73 3.27 -14.94
N GLN A 115 -8.35 4.41 -15.24
CA GLN A 115 -9.14 4.59 -16.45
C GLN A 115 -8.87 5.98 -17.03
N GLN A 116 -8.65 6.06 -18.35
CA GLN A 116 -8.49 7.33 -19.08
C GLN A 116 -7.47 8.31 -18.46
N GLY A 117 -6.32 7.80 -18.01
CA GLY A 117 -5.28 8.65 -17.43
C GLY A 117 -5.48 9.00 -15.96
N ARG A 118 -6.54 8.51 -15.30
CA ARG A 118 -6.92 8.89 -13.93
C ARG A 118 -7.11 7.66 -13.03
N VAL A 119 -6.74 7.83 -11.76
CA VAL A 119 -7.08 6.88 -10.69
C VAL A 119 -8.52 7.17 -10.25
N LEU A 120 -9.37 6.17 -10.36
CA LEU A 120 -10.72 6.16 -9.81
C LEU A 120 -10.74 5.29 -8.58
N VAL A 121 -11.42 5.75 -7.53
CA VAL A 121 -11.62 4.98 -6.30
C VAL A 121 -13.11 4.96 -6.00
N GLN A 122 -13.66 3.76 -5.84
CA GLN A 122 -15.08 3.55 -5.57
C GLN A 122 -15.26 2.61 -4.39
N GLU A 123 -16.28 2.85 -3.57
CA GLU A 123 -16.69 1.89 -2.54
C GLU A 123 -17.41 0.70 -3.19
N VAL A 124 -16.95 -0.51 -2.86
CA VAL A 124 -17.46 -1.75 -3.43
C VAL A 124 -17.64 -2.75 -2.29
N ASP A 125 -18.89 -3.17 -2.07
CA ASP A 125 -19.24 -4.06 -0.97
C ASP A 125 -18.72 -5.50 -1.14
N ILE A 126 -18.59 -5.93 -2.39
CA ILE A 126 -18.30 -7.31 -2.76
C ILE A 126 -16.81 -7.41 -3.14
N PRO A 127 -16.02 -8.28 -2.48
CA PRO A 127 -14.64 -8.49 -2.88
C PRO A 127 -14.59 -9.00 -4.33
N PRO A 128 -13.52 -8.69 -5.06
CA PRO A 128 -13.40 -9.15 -6.44
C PRO A 128 -13.45 -10.68 -6.54
N PRO A 129 -13.88 -11.20 -7.71
CA PRO A 129 -14.08 -12.63 -7.91
C PRO A 129 -12.81 -13.46 -7.61
N GLN A 130 -13.01 -14.69 -7.16
CA GLN A 130 -11.93 -15.61 -6.81
C GLN A 130 -11.10 -16.03 -8.03
N ALA A 131 -9.88 -16.50 -7.75
CA ALA A 131 -8.94 -17.02 -8.73
C ALA A 131 -9.58 -18.08 -9.64
N THR A 132 -9.39 -17.92 -10.95
CA THR A 132 -9.74 -18.92 -11.97
C THR A 132 -8.96 -20.23 -11.76
N PRO A 133 -9.39 -21.36 -12.35
CA PRO A 133 -8.63 -22.61 -12.29
C PRO A 133 -7.18 -22.45 -12.81
N ASP A 134 -7.00 -21.70 -13.90
CA ASP A 134 -5.67 -21.41 -14.47
C ASP A 134 -4.81 -20.59 -13.49
N GLU A 135 -5.41 -19.61 -12.80
CA GLU A 135 -4.74 -18.84 -11.75
C GLU A 135 -4.30 -19.73 -10.58
N GLN A 136 -5.09 -20.74 -10.20
CA GLN A 136 -4.70 -21.70 -9.16
C GLN A 136 -3.46 -22.51 -9.57
N GLN A 137 -3.33 -22.84 -10.85
CA GLN A 137 -2.13 -23.47 -11.38
C GLN A 137 -0.91 -22.55 -11.27
N TYR A 138 -1.02 -21.26 -11.64
CA TYR A 138 0.06 -20.29 -11.46
C TYR A 138 0.49 -20.13 -10.00
N ARG A 139 -0.48 -20.09 -9.08
CA ARG A 139 -0.18 -20.04 -7.63
C ARG A 139 0.56 -21.27 -7.14
N THR A 140 0.24 -22.44 -7.66
CA THR A 140 0.94 -23.69 -7.34
C THR A 140 2.38 -23.63 -7.84
N LEU A 141 2.59 -23.22 -9.09
CA LEU A 141 3.93 -23.03 -9.66
C LEU A 141 4.75 -22.02 -8.86
N TRP A 142 4.15 -20.92 -8.44
CA TRP A 142 4.79 -19.92 -7.60
C TRP A 142 5.25 -20.51 -6.27
N ARG A 143 4.39 -21.27 -5.58
CA ARG A 143 4.74 -21.93 -4.31
C ARG A 143 5.87 -22.94 -4.48
N THR A 144 5.82 -23.75 -5.54
CA THR A 144 6.90 -24.70 -5.86
C THR A 144 8.21 -23.99 -6.12
N PHE A 145 8.20 -22.92 -6.92
CA PHE A 145 9.37 -22.08 -7.16
C PHE A 145 9.91 -21.47 -5.86
N PHE A 146 9.03 -20.85 -5.06
CA PHE A 146 9.40 -20.20 -3.81
C PHE A 146 10.06 -21.17 -2.83
N ALA A 147 9.50 -22.36 -2.66
CA ALA A 147 10.08 -23.41 -1.83
C ALA A 147 11.45 -23.86 -2.38
N ALA A 148 11.57 -24.07 -3.70
CA ALA A 148 12.80 -24.54 -4.31
C ALA A 148 13.98 -23.55 -4.21
N VAL A 149 13.71 -22.23 -4.19
CA VAL A 149 14.75 -21.20 -4.07
C VAL A 149 15.02 -20.76 -2.63
N THR A 150 14.22 -21.23 -1.67
CA THR A 150 14.38 -20.89 -0.26
C THR A 150 15.62 -21.59 0.31
N ILE A 151 16.49 -20.82 0.95
CA ILE A 151 17.68 -21.34 1.66
C ILE A 151 17.31 -21.45 3.13
N GLU A 152 17.15 -22.67 3.63
CA GLU A 152 16.65 -22.94 4.98
C GLU A 152 17.53 -22.28 6.06
N GLU A 153 18.85 -22.27 5.88
CA GLU A 153 19.81 -21.69 6.81
C GLU A 153 19.72 -20.16 6.90
N ARG A 154 19.08 -19.50 5.92
CA ARG A 154 18.87 -18.04 5.90
C ARG A 154 17.50 -17.63 6.44
N LEU A 155 16.68 -18.58 6.88
CA LEU A 155 15.36 -18.28 7.42
C LEU A 155 15.48 -17.49 8.72
N ASN A 156 14.92 -16.27 8.71
CA ASN A 156 14.81 -15.43 9.90
C ASN A 156 13.37 -14.91 10.02
N PRO A 157 12.49 -15.65 10.72
CA PRO A 157 11.08 -15.27 10.88
C PRO A 157 10.89 -13.92 11.58
N SER A 158 11.82 -13.52 12.45
CA SER A 158 11.76 -12.22 13.11
C SER A 158 11.94 -11.09 12.11
N LEU A 159 12.99 -11.17 11.29
CA LEU A 159 13.30 -10.18 10.26
C LEU A 159 12.22 -10.17 9.17
N GLN A 160 11.73 -11.35 8.76
CA GLN A 160 10.63 -11.46 7.81
C GLN A 160 9.38 -10.71 8.31
N ARG A 161 9.02 -10.87 9.59
CA ARG A 161 7.89 -10.13 10.19
C ARG A 161 8.09 -8.62 10.27
N GLN A 162 9.34 -8.14 10.36
CA GLN A 162 9.63 -6.70 10.34
C GLN A 162 9.43 -6.09 8.96
N HIS A 163 9.86 -6.78 7.90
CA HIS A 163 9.71 -6.32 6.51
C HIS A 163 8.31 -6.59 5.96
N MET A 164 7.72 -7.74 6.33
CA MET A 164 6.41 -8.23 5.91
C MET A 164 5.56 -8.46 7.17
N PRO A 165 4.82 -7.46 7.66
CA PRO A 165 3.98 -7.63 8.84
C PRO A 165 2.90 -8.69 8.64
N LEU A 166 2.57 -9.44 9.68
CA LEU A 166 1.64 -10.59 9.61
C LEU A 166 0.28 -10.27 8.96
N TYR A 167 -0.26 -9.07 9.14
CA TYR A 167 -1.55 -8.70 8.55
C TYR A 167 -1.54 -8.67 7.02
N THR A 168 -0.36 -8.55 6.39
CA THR A 168 -0.24 -8.59 4.92
C THR A 168 -0.20 -10.02 4.37
N TRP A 169 0.10 -11.02 5.22
CA TRP A 169 0.38 -12.39 4.78
C TRP A 169 -0.85 -13.08 4.19
N ARG A 170 -2.05 -12.70 4.64
CA ARG A 170 -3.31 -13.26 4.14
C ARG A 170 -3.52 -13.08 2.62
N ASN A 171 -2.85 -12.08 2.03
CA ASN A 171 -2.95 -11.76 0.60
C ASN A 171 -1.70 -12.20 -0.19
N LEU A 172 -0.76 -12.93 0.43
CA LEU A 172 0.42 -13.46 -0.21
C LEU A 172 0.19 -14.90 -0.65
N THR A 173 0.68 -15.25 -1.83
CA THR A 173 0.48 -16.61 -2.38
C THR A 173 1.44 -17.61 -1.77
N GLU A 174 2.64 -17.14 -1.40
CA GLU A 174 3.74 -17.91 -0.81
C GLU A 174 3.60 -18.22 0.69
N MET A 175 2.65 -17.57 1.38
CA MET A 175 2.40 -17.76 2.80
C MET A 175 1.36 -18.85 3.07
#